data_AF-A0A535QPF1-F1
#
_entry.id   AF-A0A535QPF1-F1
#
_cell.length_a   1.000
_cell.length_b   1.000
_cell.length_c   1.000
_cell.angle_alpha   90.00
_cell.angle_beta   90.00
_cell.angle_gamma   90.00
#
_symmetry.space_group_name_H-M   'P 1'
#
loop_
_entity.id
_entity.type
_entity.pdbx_description
1 polymer ?
#
loop_
_entity_poly.entity_id
_entity_poly.type
_entity_poly.pdbx_seq_one_letter_code
_entity_poly.pdbx_strand_id
1 'polypeptide(L)'
;MATTSISKTIAAPKKRARGLTITFVALANDRVVLAAGVFYAVFVAVIVGILYPSLQQINFTAYVTSNAVAGLLGAKLTNANSFQVLMALEMYSSLYALIWGGIVAYIAGASLPATFENGTLDLALARPISRTRYYLEMWLSAALGGLILSIGTAGAVALSSLFVQNANIDWGWLIVAQLIELAFMFMASGIGALFGSFMNASRAAGGAAIG
;
A
#
# COMPACT_ATOMS: atom_id res chain seq x y z
N MET A 1 -19.62 59.05 34.36
CA MET A 1 -18.73 57.91 34.05
C MET A 1 -19.48 56.99 33.11
N ALA A 2 -19.11 56.96 31.82
CA ALA A 2 -19.75 56.12 30.82
C ALA A 2 -18.85 54.91 30.53
N THR A 3 -19.29 53.72 30.97
CA THR A 3 -18.65 52.44 30.67
C THR A 3 -19.14 51.93 29.32
N THR A 4 -18.46 52.27 28.24
CA THR A 4 -18.70 51.67 26.92
C THR A 4 -18.09 50.27 26.88
N SER A 5 -18.90 49.25 27.15
CA SER A 5 -18.54 47.85 26.91
C SER A 5 -18.53 47.57 25.40
N ILE A 6 -17.35 47.68 24.78
CA ILE A 6 -17.15 47.25 23.40
C ILE A 6 -17.03 45.71 23.41
N SER A 7 -18.16 45.00 23.52
CA SER A 7 -18.18 43.57 23.20
C SER A 7 -18.16 43.44 21.68
N LYS A 8 -16.98 43.55 21.08
CA LYS A 8 -16.80 43.25 19.65
C LYS A 8 -17.07 41.76 19.49
N THR A 9 -18.22 41.42 18.93
CA THR A 9 -18.58 40.04 18.57
C THR A 9 -17.57 39.57 17.54
N ILE A 10 -16.53 38.87 17.98
CA ILE A 10 -15.56 38.25 17.10
C ILE A 10 -16.34 37.19 16.32
N ALA A 11 -16.49 37.39 15.02
CA ALA A 11 -17.15 36.42 14.15
C ALA A 11 -16.47 35.06 14.34
N ALA A 12 -17.22 34.09 14.86
CA ALA A 12 -16.71 32.73 15.03
C ALA A 12 -16.17 32.26 13.67
N PRO A 13 -14.90 31.81 13.59
CA PRO A 13 -14.31 31.41 12.33
C PRO A 13 -15.16 30.29 11.74
N LYS A 14 -15.78 30.58 10.59
CA LYS A 14 -16.63 29.64 9.86
C LYS A 14 -15.80 28.37 9.63
N LYS A 15 -16.24 27.21 10.14
CA LYS A 15 -15.63 25.91 9.84
C LYS A 15 -15.60 25.75 8.32
N ARG A 16 -14.48 26.10 7.67
CA ARG A 16 -14.28 25.68 6.28
C ARG A 16 -14.24 24.16 6.34
N ALA A 17 -15.21 23.52 5.72
CA ALA A 17 -15.13 22.11 5.38
C ALA A 17 -13.95 21.94 4.42
N ARG A 18 -12.74 21.88 4.98
CA ARG A 18 -11.56 21.45 4.26
C ARG A 18 -11.67 19.94 4.20
N GLY A 19 -11.79 19.39 3.00
CA GLY A 19 -11.84 17.95 2.76
C GLY A 19 -10.52 17.26 3.15
N LEU A 20 -10.25 16.12 2.52
CA LEU A 20 -9.07 15.25 2.69
C LEU A 20 -7.74 15.87 2.22
N THR A 21 -7.53 17.16 2.50
CA THR A 21 -6.37 17.91 2.01
C THR A 21 -5.04 17.40 2.56
N ILE A 22 -5.02 16.89 3.81
CA ILE A 22 -3.78 16.33 4.38
C ILE A 22 -3.47 15.00 3.68
N THR A 23 -4.50 14.18 3.46
CA THR A 23 -4.40 12.91 2.75
C THR A 23 -3.85 13.07 1.33
N PHE A 24 -4.34 14.05 0.56
CA PHE A 24 -3.83 14.27 -0.81
C PHE A 24 -2.39 14.78 -0.84
N VAL A 25 -1.98 15.62 0.11
CA VAL A 25 -0.61 16.12 0.19
C VAL A 25 0.35 14.99 0.60
N ALA A 26 -0.03 14.18 1.58
CA ALA A 26 0.74 13.02 2.00
C ALA A 26 0.88 12.01 0.85
N LEU A 27 -0.22 11.66 0.18
CA LEU A 27 -0.22 10.78 -0.98
C LEU A 27 0.66 11.32 -2.12
N ALA A 28 0.67 12.64 -2.35
CA ALA A 28 1.51 13.27 -3.35
C ALA A 28 3.00 13.22 -3.01
N ASN A 29 3.38 13.25 -1.72
CA ASN A 29 4.76 13.07 -1.30
C ASN A 29 5.22 11.63 -1.54
N ASP A 30 4.32 10.66 -1.39
CA ASP A 30 4.61 9.23 -1.56
C ASP A 30 4.53 8.75 -3.03
N ARG A 31 4.23 9.66 -3.96
CA ARG A 31 3.99 9.36 -5.38
C ARG A 31 5.11 8.55 -6.03
N VAL A 32 6.37 8.75 -5.64
CA VAL A 32 7.52 8.07 -6.25
C VAL A 32 7.53 6.59 -5.86
N VAL A 33 7.26 6.30 -4.59
CA VAL A 33 7.24 4.92 -4.09
C VAL A 33 6.01 4.18 -4.61
N LEU A 34 4.86 4.85 -4.67
CA LEU A 34 3.65 4.28 -5.26
C LEU A 34 3.78 4.05 -6.76
N ALA A 35 4.35 5.01 -7.52
CA ALA A 35 4.58 4.84 -8.94
C ALA A 35 5.58 3.71 -9.23
N ALA A 36 6.65 3.61 -8.43
CA ALA A 36 7.59 2.51 -8.52
C ALA A 36 6.90 1.16 -8.26
N GLY A 37 5.96 1.11 -7.32
CA GLY A 37 5.25 -0.12 -7.01
C GLY A 37 4.23 -0.57 -8.05
N VAL A 38 3.45 0.37 -8.58
CA VAL A 38 2.57 0.09 -9.71
C VAL A 38 3.39 -0.33 -10.93
N PHE A 39 4.50 0.36 -11.21
CA PHE A 39 5.38 -0.01 -12.32
C PHE A 39 5.96 -1.41 -12.15
N TYR A 40 6.44 -1.77 -10.96
CA TYR A 40 6.99 -3.09 -10.70
C TYR A 40 5.92 -4.19 -10.84
N ALA A 41 4.71 -3.97 -10.31
CA ALA A 41 3.61 -4.91 -10.47
C ALA A 41 3.26 -5.16 -11.94
N VAL A 42 3.16 -4.09 -12.74
CA VAL A 42 2.92 -4.18 -14.19
C VAL A 42 4.08 -4.87 -14.90
N PHE A 43 5.32 -4.52 -14.55
CA PHE A 43 6.52 -5.10 -15.12
C PHE A 43 6.59 -6.61 -14.88
N VAL A 44 6.36 -7.06 -13.65
CA VAL A 44 6.35 -8.49 -13.31
C VAL A 44 5.23 -9.22 -14.04
N ALA A 45 4.01 -8.68 -14.08
CA ALA A 45 2.90 -9.34 -14.77
C ALA A 45 3.12 -9.46 -16.29
N VAL A 46 3.73 -8.45 -16.91
CA VAL A 46 4.07 -8.46 -18.35
C VAL A 46 5.23 -9.44 -18.62
N ILE A 47 6.26 -9.44 -17.77
CA ILE A 47 7.35 -10.41 -17.85
C ILE A 47 6.80 -11.83 -17.75
N VAL A 48 5.94 -12.10 -16.77
CA VAL A 48 5.30 -13.41 -16.59
C VAL A 48 4.50 -13.80 -17.83
N GLY A 49 3.70 -12.89 -18.40
CA GLY A 49 2.93 -13.15 -19.62
C GLY A 49 3.81 -13.50 -20.82
N ILE A 50 4.94 -12.81 -20.99
CA ILE A 50 5.87 -13.02 -22.11
C ILE A 50 6.75 -14.25 -21.90
N LEU A 51 7.23 -14.49 -20.67
CA LEU A 51 8.09 -15.63 -20.34
C LEU A 51 7.32 -16.94 -20.21
N TYR A 52 6.02 -16.92 -19.93
CA TYR A 52 5.19 -18.12 -19.78
C TYR A 52 5.45 -19.20 -20.87
N PRO A 53 5.40 -18.89 -22.19
CA PRO A 53 5.67 -19.88 -23.24
C PRO A 53 7.11 -20.44 -23.21
N SER A 54 8.09 -19.67 -22.76
CA SER A 54 9.48 -20.14 -22.62
C SER A 54 9.69 -21.02 -21.38
N LEU A 55 8.93 -20.80 -20.32
CA LEU A 55 9.01 -21.56 -19.07
C LEU A 55 8.35 -22.95 -19.18
N GLN A 56 7.39 -23.14 -20.08
CA GLN A 56 6.80 -24.45 -20.37
C GLN A 56 7.82 -25.49 -20.88
N GLN A 57 8.95 -25.04 -21.41
CA GLN A 57 10.02 -25.92 -21.93
C GLN A 57 10.96 -26.43 -20.83
N ILE A 58 10.88 -25.87 -19.62
CA ILE A 58 11.75 -26.21 -18.49
C ILE A 58 10.92 -26.94 -17.43
N ASN A 59 11.39 -28.09 -16.93
CA ASN A 59 10.71 -28.87 -15.89
C ASN A 59 10.82 -28.19 -14.49
N PHE A 60 10.11 -27.09 -14.29
CA PHE A 60 10.04 -26.36 -13.01
C PHE A 60 9.37 -27.16 -11.88
N THR A 61 8.60 -28.19 -12.22
CA THR A 61 7.86 -29.02 -11.28
C THR A 61 8.73 -29.61 -10.18
N ALA A 62 9.98 -30.00 -10.48
CA ALA A 62 10.87 -30.61 -9.49
C ALA A 62 11.38 -29.62 -8.42
N TYR A 63 11.47 -28.33 -8.75
CA TYR A 63 11.99 -27.30 -7.84
C TYR A 63 10.90 -26.75 -6.91
N VAL A 64 9.67 -26.64 -7.41
CA VAL A 64 8.55 -26.00 -6.70
C VAL A 64 7.86 -26.96 -5.72
N THR A 65 7.95 -28.27 -5.92
CA THR A 65 7.36 -29.28 -5.02
C THR A 65 8.19 -29.57 -3.76
N SER A 66 9.37 -28.97 -3.59
CA SER A 66 10.15 -29.17 -2.37
C SER A 66 9.45 -28.54 -1.15
N ASN A 67 9.47 -29.23 0.00
CA ASN A 67 8.79 -28.75 1.21
C ASN A 67 9.29 -27.38 1.70
N ALA A 68 10.57 -27.05 1.44
CA ALA A 68 11.15 -25.74 1.79
C ALA A 68 10.53 -24.61 0.96
N VAL A 69 10.32 -24.86 -0.34
CA VAL A 69 9.73 -23.90 -1.26
C VAL A 69 8.23 -23.74 -0.98
N ALA A 70 7.51 -24.81 -0.69
CA ALA A 70 6.09 -24.73 -0.31
C ALA A 70 5.86 -23.89 0.97
N GLY A 71 6.75 -23.98 1.96
CA GLY A 71 6.70 -23.16 3.17
C GLY A 71 7.01 -21.67 2.90
N LEU A 72 7.99 -21.39 2.04
CA LEU A 72 8.31 -20.02 1.63
C LEU A 72 7.16 -19.40 0.83
N LEU A 73 6.55 -20.14 -0.09
CA LEU A 73 5.50 -19.64 -0.98
C LEU A 73 4.11 -19.58 -0.32
N GLY A 74 3.92 -20.25 0.82
CA GLY A 74 2.67 -20.28 1.56
C GLY A 74 1.63 -21.28 1.03
N ALA A 75 1.95 -22.08 0.01
CA ALA A 75 1.04 -23.08 -0.56
C ALA A 75 1.79 -24.28 -1.17
N LYS A 76 1.17 -25.47 -1.12
CA LYS A 76 1.64 -26.67 -1.84
C LYS A 76 1.07 -26.70 -3.26
N LEU A 77 1.91 -26.41 -4.25
CA LEU A 77 1.51 -26.39 -5.65
C LEU A 77 1.53 -27.81 -6.23
N THR A 78 0.39 -28.28 -6.73
CA THR A 78 0.26 -29.62 -7.35
C THR A 78 0.56 -29.61 -8.86
N ASN A 79 0.44 -28.45 -9.53
CA ASN A 79 0.74 -28.26 -10.96
C ASN A 79 1.42 -26.89 -11.20
N ALA A 80 2.75 -26.86 -11.13
CA ALA A 80 3.54 -25.63 -11.18
C ALA A 80 3.64 -24.96 -12.57
N ASN A 81 3.31 -25.66 -13.66
CA ASN A 81 3.51 -25.17 -15.04
C ASN A 81 2.29 -24.42 -15.62
N SER A 82 1.24 -24.18 -14.82
CA SER A 82 0.06 -23.45 -15.28
C SER A 82 0.24 -21.94 -15.11
N PHE A 83 -0.29 -21.15 -16.05
CA PHE A 83 -0.19 -19.69 -16.03
C PHE A 83 -0.79 -19.09 -14.75
N GLN A 84 -1.95 -19.60 -14.32
CA GLN A 84 -2.62 -19.17 -13.09
C GLN A 84 -1.73 -19.35 -11.85
N VAL A 85 -1.00 -20.47 -11.77
CA VAL A 85 -0.15 -20.77 -10.63
C VAL A 85 1.10 -19.89 -10.63
N LEU A 86 1.69 -19.63 -11.80
CA LEU A 86 2.83 -18.74 -11.92
C LEU A 86 2.45 -17.28 -11.61
N MET A 87 1.24 -16.86 -11.99
CA MET A 87 0.71 -15.56 -11.62
C MET A 87 0.39 -15.44 -10.13
N ALA A 88 -0.19 -16.47 -9.53
CA ALA A 88 -0.41 -16.53 -8.08
C ALA A 88 0.92 -16.47 -7.31
N LEU A 89 1.96 -17.11 -7.83
CA LEU A 89 3.29 -17.11 -7.23
C LEU A 89 3.93 -15.72 -7.22
N GLU A 90 3.89 -15.02 -8.34
CA GLU A 90 4.60 -13.75 -8.48
C GLU A 90 3.82 -12.57 -7.88
N MET A 91 2.49 -12.56 -8.04
CA MET A 91 1.63 -11.45 -7.59
C MET A 91 0.99 -11.67 -6.22
N TYR A 92 0.88 -12.91 -5.73
CA TYR A 92 0.14 -13.23 -4.51
C TYR A 92 0.88 -14.15 -3.54
N SER A 93 2.19 -14.34 -3.73
CA SER A 93 3.01 -15.05 -2.73
C SER A 93 3.18 -14.24 -1.45
N SER A 94 3.59 -14.93 -0.40
CA SER A 94 4.08 -14.34 0.85
C SER A 94 5.17 -13.27 0.62
N LEU A 95 6.03 -13.43 -0.39
CA LEU A 95 7.09 -12.47 -0.73
C LEU A 95 6.51 -11.18 -1.29
N TYR A 96 5.49 -11.28 -2.14
CA TYR A 96 4.75 -10.11 -2.62
C TYR A 96 4.14 -9.35 -1.44
N ALA A 97 3.45 -10.08 -0.54
CA ALA A 97 2.86 -9.48 0.65
C ALA A 97 3.93 -8.82 1.54
N LEU A 98 5.08 -9.46 1.74
CA LEU A 98 6.16 -8.91 2.57
C LEU A 98 6.77 -7.64 1.97
N ILE A 99 7.08 -7.64 0.66
CA ILE A 99 7.70 -6.50 0.00
C ILE A 99 6.72 -5.32 -0.06
N TRP A 100 5.51 -5.55 -0.59
CA TRP A 100 4.55 -4.47 -0.81
C TRP A 100 3.86 -4.03 0.47
N GLY A 101 3.52 -4.97 1.35
CA GLY A 101 3.04 -4.66 2.68
C GLY A 101 4.08 -3.92 3.50
N GLY A 102 5.35 -4.33 3.44
CA GLY A 102 6.45 -3.63 4.09
C GLY A 102 6.62 -2.20 3.57
N ILE A 103 6.49 -1.98 2.26
CA ILE A 103 6.52 -0.63 1.67
C ILE A 103 5.35 0.22 2.18
N VAL A 104 4.13 -0.31 2.21
CA VAL A 104 2.95 0.39 2.72
C VAL A 104 3.10 0.70 4.22
N ALA A 105 3.62 -0.25 5.00
CA ALA A 105 3.92 -0.07 6.42
C ALA A 105 5.01 0.99 6.64
N TYR A 106 6.05 1.01 5.80
CA TYR A 106 7.10 2.03 5.84
C TYR A 106 6.54 3.42 5.55
N ILE A 107 5.75 3.56 4.49
CA ILE A 107 5.13 4.84 4.13
C ILE A 107 4.23 5.32 5.28
N ALA A 108 3.38 4.44 5.81
CA ALA A 108 2.51 4.76 6.92
C ALA A 108 3.29 5.19 8.18
N GLY A 109 4.36 4.46 8.52
CA GLY A 109 5.19 4.75 9.70
C GLY A 109 6.10 5.96 9.55
N ALA A 110 6.55 6.27 8.33
CA ALA A 110 7.36 7.44 8.02
C ALA A 110 6.55 8.74 7.93
N SER A 111 5.25 8.65 7.61
CA SER A 111 4.38 9.80 7.32
C SER A 111 4.27 10.80 8.49
N LEU A 112 4.08 10.30 9.71
CA LEU A 112 3.93 11.14 10.90
C LEU A 112 5.28 11.70 11.37
N PRO A 113 6.34 10.90 11.58
CA PRO A 113 7.65 11.41 12.02
C PRO A 113 8.31 12.34 11.02
N ALA A 114 8.07 12.18 9.70
CA ALA A 114 8.55 13.13 8.70
C ALA A 114 8.00 14.55 8.94
N THR A 115 6.82 14.68 9.54
CA THR A 115 6.24 16.01 9.84
C THR A 115 6.89 16.65 11.06
N PHE A 116 7.39 15.85 12.00
CA PHE A 116 8.22 16.28 13.13
C PHE A 116 9.61 16.71 12.65
N GLU A 117 10.28 15.89 11.83
CA GLU A 117 11.62 16.19 11.30
C GLU A 117 11.64 17.47 10.47
N ASN A 118 10.61 17.70 9.66
CA ASN A 118 10.51 18.90 8.83
C ASN A 118 10.02 20.15 9.61
N GLY A 119 9.73 20.04 10.91
CA GLY A 119 9.19 21.13 11.72
C GLY A 119 7.82 21.64 11.24
N THR A 120 7.11 20.85 10.45
CA THR A 120 5.84 21.27 9.81
C THR A 120 4.62 20.96 10.67
N LEU A 121 4.77 20.12 11.70
CA LEU A 121 3.68 19.75 12.61
C LEU A 121 3.13 20.96 13.37
N ASP A 122 3.99 21.83 13.89
CA ASP A 122 3.58 23.03 14.64
C ASP A 122 2.83 24.02 13.75
N LEU A 123 3.28 24.18 12.50
CA LEU A 123 2.59 24.97 11.48
C LEU A 123 1.24 24.36 11.08
N ALA A 124 1.14 23.03 11.05
CA ALA A 124 -0.12 22.33 10.77
C ALA A 124 -1.13 22.45 11.92
N LEU A 125 -0.65 22.36 13.17
CA LEU A 125 -1.46 22.46 14.39
C LEU A 125 -1.78 23.90 14.82
N ALA A 126 -1.09 24.90 14.26
CA ALA A 126 -1.49 26.31 14.40
C ALA A 126 -2.89 26.58 13.80
N ARG A 127 -3.37 25.68 12.93
CA ARG A 127 -4.75 25.69 12.44
C ARG A 127 -5.65 24.91 13.40
N PRO A 128 -6.95 25.25 13.53
CA PRO A 128 -7.88 24.56 14.42
C PRO A 128 -8.25 23.16 13.86
N ILE A 129 -7.31 22.23 13.88
CA ILE A 129 -7.42 20.84 13.43
C ILE A 129 -7.16 19.94 14.65
N SER A 130 -7.98 18.90 14.84
CA SER A 130 -7.73 17.94 15.92
C SER A 130 -6.55 17.03 15.57
N ARG A 131 -5.75 16.68 16.58
CA ARG A 131 -4.62 15.74 16.43
C ARG A 131 -5.08 14.37 15.90
N THR A 132 -6.24 13.90 16.35
CA THR A 132 -6.85 12.64 15.89
C THR A 132 -7.20 12.67 14.41
N ARG A 133 -7.74 13.79 13.93
CA ARG A 133 -8.07 13.96 12.51
C ARG A 133 -6.80 13.99 11.66
N TYR A 134 -5.76 14.67 12.12
CA TYR A 134 -4.47 14.70 11.43
C TYR A 134 -3.89 13.29 11.27
N TYR A 135 -3.88 12.51 12.35
CA TYR A 135 -3.43 11.12 12.33
C TYR A 135 -4.25 10.24 11.39
N LEU A 136 -5.58 10.32 11.45
CA LEU A 136 -6.45 9.52 10.58
C LEU A 136 -6.31 9.90 9.10
N GLU A 137 -6.15 11.19 8.78
CA GLU A 137 -5.93 11.62 7.38
C GLU A 137 -4.58 11.12 6.82
N MET A 138 -3.55 10.95 7.67
CA MET A 138 -2.25 10.37 7.31
C MET A 138 -2.30 8.84 7.17
N TRP A 139 -2.98 8.16 8.08
CA TRP A 139 -3.22 6.73 7.93
C TRP A 139 -4.01 6.43 6.65
N LEU A 140 -5.05 7.24 6.39
CA LEU A 140 -5.88 7.10 5.19
C LEU A 140 -5.09 7.33 3.90
N SER A 141 -4.05 8.18 3.89
CA SER A 141 -3.21 8.33 2.68
C SER A 141 -2.39 7.09 2.41
N ALA A 142 -1.85 6.44 3.45
CA ALA A 142 -1.13 5.19 3.29
C ALA A 142 -2.07 4.05 2.86
N ALA A 143 -3.27 3.98 3.45
CA ALA A 143 -4.29 3.00 3.06
C ALA A 143 -4.75 3.20 1.60
N LEU A 144 -4.93 4.45 1.16
CA LEU A 144 -5.21 4.76 -0.24
C LEU A 144 -4.04 4.40 -1.17
N GLY A 145 -2.80 4.58 -0.71
CA GLY A 145 -1.61 4.09 -1.41
C GLY A 145 -1.64 2.58 -1.63
N GLY A 146 -1.96 1.82 -0.59
CA GLY A 146 -2.17 0.36 -0.70
C GLY A 146 -3.30 -0.01 -1.65
N LEU A 147 -4.41 0.74 -1.64
CA LEU A 147 -5.51 0.54 -2.58
C LEU A 147 -5.09 0.81 -4.04
N ILE A 148 -4.27 1.83 -4.30
CA ILE A 148 -3.73 2.12 -5.64
C ILE A 148 -2.83 0.97 -6.11
N LEU A 149 -1.97 0.43 -5.23
CA LEU A 149 -1.14 -0.72 -5.55
C LEU A 149 -1.99 -1.95 -5.91
N SER A 150 -3.03 -2.20 -5.12
CA SER A 150 -3.99 -3.29 -5.32
C SER A 150 -4.75 -3.13 -6.65
N ILE A 151 -5.22 -1.94 -7.00
CA ILE A 151 -5.82 -1.72 -8.33
C ILE A 151 -4.79 -1.93 -9.44
N GLY A 152 -3.54 -1.50 -9.20
CA GLY A 152 -2.42 -1.72 -10.11
C GLY A 152 -2.14 -3.20 -10.37
N THR A 153 -2.18 -4.05 -9.33
CA THR A 153 -1.98 -5.50 -9.47
C THR A 153 -3.12 -6.17 -10.22
N ALA A 154 -4.37 -5.85 -9.88
CA ALA A 154 -5.53 -6.35 -10.62
C ALA A 154 -5.48 -5.94 -12.11
N GLY A 155 -5.11 -4.68 -12.40
CA GLY A 155 -4.91 -4.19 -13.76
C GLY A 155 -3.77 -4.89 -14.48
N ALA A 156 -2.68 -5.19 -13.78
CA ALA A 156 -1.53 -5.92 -14.31
C ALA A 156 -1.89 -7.36 -14.70
N VAL A 157 -2.66 -8.07 -13.86
CA VAL A 157 -3.17 -9.42 -14.17
C VAL A 157 -4.12 -9.38 -15.38
N ALA A 158 -5.02 -8.39 -15.43
CA ALA A 158 -5.90 -8.22 -16.58
C ALA A 158 -5.12 -7.96 -17.88
N LEU A 159 -4.08 -7.11 -17.85
CA LEU A 159 -3.20 -6.88 -19.00
C LEU A 159 -2.45 -8.15 -19.41
N SER A 160 -1.89 -8.89 -18.45
CA SER A 160 -1.16 -10.14 -18.72
C SER A 160 -2.06 -11.19 -19.39
N SER A 161 -3.33 -11.26 -18.99
CA SER A 161 -4.31 -12.19 -19.58
C SER A 161 -4.58 -11.94 -21.07
N LEU A 162 -4.35 -10.71 -21.58
CA LEU A 162 -4.50 -10.39 -23.00
C LEU A 162 -3.37 -10.95 -23.87
N PHE A 163 -2.18 -11.16 -23.29
CA PHE A 163 -1.01 -11.65 -24.02
C PHE A 163 -0.94 -13.18 -24.10
N VAL A 164 -1.64 -13.89 -23.21
CA VAL A 164 -1.60 -15.36 -23.12
C VAL A 164 -2.87 -15.97 -23.69
N GLN A 165 -2.73 -16.74 -24.78
CA GLN A 165 -3.84 -17.55 -25.30
C GLN A 165 -4.13 -18.71 -24.32
N ASN A 166 -5.40 -18.88 -23.91
CA ASN A 166 -5.87 -19.87 -22.91
C ASN A 166 -5.40 -19.63 -21.46
N ALA A 167 -5.45 -18.38 -20.98
CA ALA A 167 -5.07 -18.04 -19.61
C ALA A 167 -5.89 -18.74 -18.49
N ASN A 168 -7.10 -19.27 -18.79
CA ASN A 168 -7.98 -20.02 -17.86
C ASN A 168 -8.03 -19.42 -16.43
N ILE A 169 -8.16 -18.09 -16.35
CA ILE A 169 -8.26 -17.38 -15.07
C ILE A 169 -9.70 -17.48 -14.56
N ASP A 170 -9.86 -18.01 -13.36
CA ASP A 170 -11.13 -17.87 -12.62
C ASP A 170 -11.18 -16.48 -11.97
N TRP A 171 -11.99 -15.60 -12.56
CA TRP A 171 -12.19 -14.23 -12.09
C TRP A 171 -12.82 -14.16 -10.69
N GLY A 172 -13.60 -15.18 -10.28
CA GLY A 172 -14.19 -15.23 -8.95
C GLY A 172 -13.12 -15.38 -7.87
N TRP A 173 -12.18 -16.30 -8.08
CA TRP A 173 -11.05 -16.49 -7.16
C TRP A 173 -10.08 -15.30 -7.17
N LEU A 174 -9.92 -14.62 -8.30
CA LEU A 174 -9.09 -13.41 -8.39
C LEU A 174 -9.66 -12.29 -7.50
N ILE A 175 -10.97 -12.06 -7.51
CA ILE A 175 -11.61 -11.05 -6.65
C ILE A 175 -11.37 -11.37 -5.16
N VAL A 176 -11.49 -12.64 -4.78
CA VAL A 176 -11.23 -13.08 -3.40
C VAL A 176 -9.77 -12.83 -3.02
N ALA A 177 -8.82 -13.18 -3.88
CA ALA A 177 -7.40 -12.89 -3.67
C ALA A 177 -7.13 -11.40 -3.50
N GLN A 178 -7.78 -10.57 -4.32
CA GLN A 178 -7.66 -9.12 -4.25
C GLN A 178 -8.19 -8.53 -2.93
N LEU A 179 -9.31 -9.07 -2.43
CA LEU A 179 -9.87 -8.66 -1.15
C LEU A 179 -8.95 -9.03 0.02
N ILE A 180 -8.31 -10.20 -0.05
CA ILE A 180 -7.33 -10.64 0.95
C ILE A 180 -6.08 -9.75 0.91
N GLU A 181 -5.56 -9.46 -0.29
CA GLU A 181 -4.44 -8.53 -0.49
C GLU A 181 -4.76 -7.15 0.08
N LEU A 182 -5.94 -6.61 -0.24
CA LEU A 182 -6.38 -5.31 0.26
C LEU A 182 -6.49 -5.29 1.79
N ALA A 183 -7.09 -6.32 2.40
CA ALA A 183 -7.19 -6.43 3.86
C ALA A 183 -5.79 -6.45 4.51
N PHE A 184 -4.84 -7.14 3.89
CA PHE A 184 -3.46 -7.17 4.33
C PHE A 184 -2.78 -5.79 4.22
N MET A 185 -2.97 -5.06 3.12
CA MET A 185 -2.44 -3.70 2.96
C MET A 185 -3.04 -2.71 3.98
N PHE A 186 -4.33 -2.85 4.28
CA PHE A 186 -4.98 -2.09 5.35
C PHE A 186 -4.34 -2.39 6.72
N MET A 187 -4.10 -3.66 7.03
CA MET A 187 -3.42 -4.06 8.27
C MET A 187 -1.99 -3.49 8.32
N ALA A 188 -1.21 -3.61 7.24
CA ALA A 188 0.14 -3.09 7.14
C ALA A 188 0.20 -1.57 7.34
N SER A 189 -0.73 -0.83 6.75
CA SER A 189 -0.83 0.63 6.96
C SER A 189 -1.14 0.99 8.42
N GLY A 190 -1.96 0.18 9.11
CA GLY A 190 -2.27 0.37 10.53
C GLY A 190 -1.06 0.11 11.43
N ILE A 191 -0.33 -0.97 11.17
CA ILE A 191 0.90 -1.32 11.90
C ILE A 191 1.95 -0.23 11.70
N GLY A 192 2.18 0.21 10.46
CA GLY A 192 3.10 1.31 10.17
C GLY A 192 2.73 2.58 10.92
N ALA A 193 1.47 3.00 10.85
CA ALA A 193 1.00 4.19 11.56
C ALA A 193 1.09 4.07 13.09
N LEU A 194 1.01 2.85 13.65
CA LEU A 194 1.23 2.59 15.07
C LEU A 194 2.70 2.85 15.45
N PHE A 195 3.66 2.26 14.72
CA PHE A 195 5.09 2.48 14.98
C PHE A 195 5.50 3.95 14.77
N GLY A 196 4.93 4.61 13.75
CA GLY A 196 5.12 6.04 13.51
C GLY A 196 4.67 6.94 14.67
N SER A 197 3.78 6.47 15.55
CA SER A 197 3.33 7.24 16.71
C SER A 197 4.32 7.25 17.88
N PHE A 198 5.22 6.27 17.96
CA PHE A 198 6.18 6.11 19.06
C PHE A 198 7.57 6.66 18.74
N MET A 199 7.82 7.06 17.49
CA MET A 199 9.16 7.41 17.01
C MET A 199 9.17 8.79 16.38
N ASN A 200 10.23 9.57 16.65
CA ASN A 200 10.38 10.93 16.10
C ASN A 200 11.18 10.96 14.80
N ALA A 201 11.88 9.87 14.46
CA ALA A 201 12.71 9.76 13.26
C ALA A 201 11.99 8.93 12.19
N SER A 202 11.80 9.52 11.00
CA SER A 202 11.04 8.95 9.87
C SER A 202 11.62 7.64 9.37
N ARG A 203 12.94 7.59 9.17
CA ARG A 203 13.65 6.40 8.70
C ARG A 203 13.64 5.27 9.73
N ALA A 204 13.72 5.61 11.01
CA ALA A 204 13.70 4.62 12.09
C ALA A 204 12.29 4.05 12.29
N ALA A 205 11.26 4.90 12.21
CA ALA A 205 9.86 4.50 12.29
C ALA A 205 9.43 3.61 11.12
N GLY A 206 9.78 4.00 9.89
CA GLY A 206 9.51 3.20 8.71
C GLY A 206 10.27 1.86 8.75
N GLY A 207 11.54 1.87 9.20
CA GLY A 207 12.32 0.64 9.36
C GLY A 207 11.76 -0.32 10.41
N ALA A 208 11.33 0.20 11.57
CA ALA A 208 10.72 -0.59 12.64
C ALA A 208 9.33 -1.14 12.27
N ALA A 209 8.67 -0.55 11.28
CA ALA A 209 7.40 -1.08 10.76
C ALA A 209 7.61 -2.27 9.80
N ILE A 210 8.81 -2.43 9.22
CA ILE A 210 9.16 -3.54 8.32
C ILE A 210 9.80 -4.71 9.09
N GLY A 211 10.72 -4.40 10.01
CA GLY A 211 11.55 -5.38 10.74
C GLY A 211 10.90 -5.90 12.01
#